data_AF-X0WMX8-F1
#
_entry.id   AF-X0WMX8-F1
#
_cell.length_a   1.000
_cell.length_b   1.000
_cell.length_c   1.000
_cell.angle_alpha   90.00
_cell.angle_beta   90.00
_cell.angle_gamma   90.00
#
_symmetry.space_group_name_H-M   'P 1'
#
loop_
_entity.id
_entity.type
_entity.pdbx_description
1 polymer ?
#
loop_
_entity_poly.entity_id
_entity_poly.type
_entity_poly.pdbx_seq_one_letter_code
_entity_poly.pdbx_strand_id
1 'polypeptide(L)' 'AGAASRRWIFKRSWDRFQIPKPFGRIVIQFGPPVRMEPGMDDEDLARLMGQQISEAEEQADALTAHLG' A
#
# COMPACT_ATOMS: atom_id res chain seq x y z
N ALA A 1 2.40 2.28 0.54
CA ALA A 1 1.51 1.61 -0.41
C ALA A 1 1.33 2.42 -1.68
N GLY A 2 0.93 1.79 -2.79
CA GLY A 2 0.68 2.49 -4.05
C GLY A 2 -0.59 1.99 -4.74
N ALA A 3 -1.38 2.91 -5.31
CA ALA A 3 -2.61 2.60 -6.04
C ALA A 3 -2.74 3.50 -7.28
N ALA A 4 -3.46 3.03 -8.30
CA ALA A 4 -3.66 3.76 -9.56
C ALA A 4 -5.13 3.87 -9.93
N SER A 5 -5.58 5.07 -10.35
CA SER A 5 -7.00 5.37 -10.61
C SER A 5 -7.55 4.59 -11.82
N ARG A 6 -6.70 4.39 -12.83
CA ARG A 6 -6.96 3.55 -14.01
C ARG A 6 -5.84 2.55 -14.15
N ARG A 7 -6.16 1.26 -14.06
CA ARG A 7 -5.16 0.19 -14.06
C ARG A 7 -5.62 -1.10 -14.72
N TRP A 8 -4.66 -1.88 -15.19
CA TRP A 8 -4.82 -3.31 -15.41
C TRP A 8 -4.29 -4.06 -14.19
N ILE A 9 -4.97 -5.14 -13.79
CA ILE A 9 -4.57 -5.98 -12.66
C ILE A 9 -4.38 -7.41 -13.18
N PHE A 10 -3.21 -8.00 -12.95
CA PHE A 10 -2.93 -9.39 -13.29
C PHE A 10 -3.59 -10.33 -12.28
N LYS A 11 -4.89 -10.62 -12.45
CA LYS A 11 -5.71 -11.40 -11.49
C LYS A 11 -5.23 -12.83 -11.22
N ARG A 12 -4.42 -13.41 -12.11
CA ARG A 12 -3.87 -14.77 -11.97
C ARG A 12 -2.52 -14.82 -11.27
N SER A 13 -1.86 -13.67 -11.08
CA SER A 13 -0.63 -13.59 -10.32
C SER A 13 -0.95 -13.48 -8.84
N TRP A 14 -0.15 -14.14 -8.00
CA TRP A 14 -0.33 -14.15 -6.55
C TRP A 14 -0.18 -12.74 -5.94
N ASP A 15 0.65 -11.89 -6.55
CA ASP A 15 0.92 -10.52 -6.12
C ASP A 15 -0.06 -9.49 -6.71
N ARG A 16 -0.94 -9.91 -7.63
CA ARG A 16 -1.93 -9.07 -8.32
C ARG A 16 -1.32 -7.76 -8.85
N PHE A 17 -0.15 -7.83 -9.48
CA PHE A 17 0.57 -6.67 -10.00
C PHE A 17 -0.33 -5.70 -10.79
N GLN A 18 -0.08 -4.40 -10.66
CA GLN A 18 -0.89 -3.33 -11.25
C GLN A 18 -0.07 -2.55 -12.28
N ILE A 19 -0.61 -2.40 -13.50
CA ILE A 19 -0.05 -1.48 -14.50
C ILE A 19 -0.98 -0.29 -14.65
N PRO A 20 -0.52 0.94 -14.33
CA PRO A 20 -1.26 2.16 -14.60
C PRO A 20 -1.54 2.31 -16.09
N LYS A 21 -2.79 2.61 -16.45
CA LYS A 21 -3.16 2.94 -17.83
C LYS A 21 -2.69 4.36 -18.17
N PRO A 22 -2.47 4.67 -19.45
CA PRO A 22 -2.20 6.04 -19.89
C PRO A 22 -3.24 7.03 -19.34
N PHE A 23 -2.75 8.20 -18.92
CA PHE A 23 -3.55 9.30 -18.35
C PHE A 23 -4.27 8.98 -17.02
N GLY A 24 -3.97 7.85 -16.39
CA GLY A 24 -4.36 7.56 -15.01
C GLY A 24 -3.45 8.26 -14.01
N ARG A 25 -3.96 8.46 -12.79
CA ARG A 25 -3.16 9.01 -11.67
C ARG A 25 -2.68 7.88 -10.77
N ILE A 26 -1.52 8.07 -10.17
CA ILE A 26 -0.95 7.15 -9.17
C ILE A 26 -0.89 7.90 -7.84
N VAL A 27 -1.34 7.24 -6.78
CA VAL A 27 -1.15 7.68 -5.39
C VAL A 27 -0.08 6.80 -4.77
N ILE A 28 0.93 7.43 -4.19
CA ILE A 28 1.95 6.75 -3.37
C ILE A 28 1.77 7.27 -1.95
N GLN A 29 1.31 6.41 -1.06
CA GLN A 29 1.13 6.73 0.35
C GLN A 29 2.31 6.18 1.15
N PHE A 30 2.98 7.07 1.88
CA PHE A 30 3.98 6.70 2.87
C PHE A 30 3.32 6.64 4.25
N GLY A 31 3.49 5.51 4.94
CA GLY A 31 3.16 5.41 6.36
C GLY A 31 4.18 6.18 7.21
N PRO A 32 3.87 6.39 8.50
CA PRO A 32 4.85 6.93 9.42
C PRO A 32 6.09 6.00 9.50
N PRO A 33 7.27 6.55 9.86
CA PRO A 33 8.46 5.74 10.06
C PRO A 33 8.23 4.67 11.14
N VAL A 34 8.54 3.42 10.83
CA VAL A 34 8.54 2.35 11.83
C VAL A 34 9.82 2.46 12.65
N ARG A 35 9.68 2.60 13.97
CA ARG A 35 10.79 2.61 14.91
C ARG A 35 10.78 1.32 15.72
N MET A 36 11.97 0.73 15.87
CA MET A 36 12.17 -0.40 16.76
C MET A 36 12.36 0.15 18.17
N GLU A 37 11.40 -0.12 19.04
CA GLU A 37 11.48 0.25 20.46
C GLU A 37 12.26 -0.81 21.25
N PRO A 38 12.95 -0.43 22.34
CA PRO A 38 13.64 -1.38 23.20
C PRO A 38 12.68 -2.45 23.73
N GLY A 39 13.03 -3.72 23.56
CA GLY A 39 12.22 -4.86 24.02
C GLY A 39 11.21 -5.39 23.00
N MET A 40 11.11 -4.77 21.82
CA MET A 40 10.37 -5.33 20.69
C MET A 40 11.14 -6.51 20.09
N ASP A 41 10.45 -7.63 19.88
CA ASP A 41 11.00 -8.76 19.13
C ASP A 41 10.62 -8.70 17.65
N ASP A 42 11.10 -9.67 16.87
CA ASP A 42 10.86 -9.73 15.43
C ASP A 42 9.35 -9.92 15.11
N GLU A 43 8.59 -10.60 15.97
CA GLU A 43 7.18 -10.85 15.75
C GLU A 43 6.34 -9.60 16.02
N ASP A 44 6.67 -8.86 17.08
CA ASP A 44 6.08 -7.57 17.38
C ASP A 44 6.36 -6.55 16.28
N LEU A 45 7.60 -6.52 15.76
CA LEU A 45 7.97 -5.67 14.64
C LEU A 45 7.22 -6.05 13.36
N ALA A 46 7.12 -7.34 13.04
CA ALA A 46 6.38 -7.83 11.89
C ALA A 46 4.89 -7.46 11.97
N ARG A 47 4.29 -7.57 13.16
CA ARG A 47 2.89 -7.18 13.40
C ARG A 47 2.68 -5.68 13.21
N LEU A 48 3.57 -4.85 13.76
CA LEU A 48 3.53 -3.40 13.61
C LEU A 48 3.68 -2.99 12.14
N MET A 49 4.68 -3.53 11.44
CA MET A 49 4.89 -3.27 10.02
C MET A 49 3.68 -3.70 9.18
N GLY A 50 3.10 -4.87 9.47
CA GLY A 50 1.90 -5.37 8.80
C GLY A 50 0.72 -4.40 8.94
N GLN A 51 0.44 -3.95 10.15
CA GLN A 51 -0.62 -2.96 10.41
C GLN A 51 -0.37 -1.65 9.65
N GLN A 52 0.84 -1.10 9.72
CA GLN A 52 1.19 0.15 9.06
C GLN A 52 1.13 0.07 7.53
N ILE A 53 1.50 -1.08 6.95
CA ILE A 53 1.37 -1.32 5.51
C ILE A 53 -0.10 -1.36 5.10
N SER A 54 -0.93 -2.10 5.83
CA SER A 54 -2.38 -2.19 5.55
C SER A 54 -3.08 -0.83 5.67
N GLU A 55 -2.77 -0.04 6.71
CA GLU A 55 -3.32 1.31 6.85
C GLU A 55 -2.92 2.22 5.68
N ALA A 56 -1.64 2.17 5.25
CA ALA A 56 -1.17 2.95 4.11
C ALA A 56 -1.85 2.50 2.80
N GLU A 57 -2.17 1.21 2.64
CA GLU A 57 -2.92 0.67 1.49
C GLU A 57 -4.34 1.22 1.45
N GLU A 58 -5.06 1.14 2.57
CA GLU A 58 -6.43 1.67 2.67
C GLU A 58 -6.50 3.17 2.34
N GLN A 59 -5.55 3.96 2.86
CA GLN A 59 -5.44 5.38 2.56
C GLN A 59 -5.16 5.64 1.07
N ALA A 60 -4.24 4.88 0.46
CA ALA A 60 -3.92 5.01 -0.96
C ALA A 60 -5.13 4.67 -1.84
N ASP A 61 -5.86 3.60 -1.51
CA ASP A 61 -7.06 3.19 -2.24
C ASP A 61 -8.19 4.20 -2.08
N ALA A 62 -8.43 4.72 -0.87
CA ALA A 62 -9.43 5.76 -0.61
C ALA A 62 -9.14 7.03 -1.43
N LEU A 63 -7.90 7.52 -1.39
CA LEU A 63 -7.49 8.68 -2.19
C LEU A 63 -7.66 8.42 -3.69
N THR A 64 -7.29 7.23 -4.15
CA THR A 64 -7.37 6.85 -5.56
C THR A 64 -8.82 6.73 -6.06
N ALA A 65 -9.75 6.30 -5.20
CA ALA A 65 -11.18 6.21 -5.53
C ALA A 65 -11.78 7.58 -5.91
N HIS A 66 -11.23 8.67 -5.38
CA HIS A 66 -11.64 10.03 -5.72
C HIS A 66 -11.00 10.59 -7.01
N LEU A 67 -10.10 9.84 -7.67
CA LEU A 67 -9.26 10.37 -8.76
C LEU A 67 -9.58 9.91 -10.19
N GLY A 68 -10.53 8.97 -10.39
CA GLY A 68 -11.11 8.63 -11.71
C GLY A 68 -10.14 8.34 -12.85
#